data_AF-D8G5K6-F1
#
_entry.id   AF-D8G5K6-F1
#
_cell.length_a   1.000
_cell.length_b   1.000
_cell.length_c   1.000
_cell.angle_alpha   90.00
_cell.angle_beta   90.00
_cell.angle_gamma   90.00
#
_symmetry.space_group_name_H-M   'P 1'
#
loop_
_entity.id
_entity.type
_entity.pdbx_description
1 polymer ?
#
loop_
_entity_poly.entity_id
_entity_poly.type
_entity_poly.pdbx_seq_one_letter_code
_entity_poly.pdbx_strand_id
1 'polypeptide(L)'
;MNPIAEILLEQVTYAQNLAQQILSLSSLDEPGVIYAFATPDTLVINCRDDRTAWLFDEEQSKLYLAIAKLKCSIQTIAIEKAGKRFYCW
;
A
#
# COMPACT_ATOMS: atom_id res chain seq x y z
N MET A 1 9.88 -18.53 22.83
CA MET A 1 9.04 -18.02 21.72
C MET A 1 9.26 -18.90 20.51
N ASN A 2 8.30 -18.95 19.58
CA ASN A 2 8.43 -19.75 18.36
C ASN A 2 9.26 -18.98 17.33
N PRO A 3 10.46 -19.46 16.94
CA PRO A 3 11.36 -18.72 16.04
C PRO A 3 10.74 -18.46 14.66
N ILE A 4 9.82 -19.31 14.21
CA ILE A 4 9.10 -19.10 12.95
C ILE A 4 8.15 -17.90 13.08
N ALA A 5 7.49 -17.74 14.23
CA ALA A 5 6.59 -16.62 14.45
C ALA A 5 7.33 -15.28 14.47
N GLU A 6 8.55 -15.24 15.01
CA GLU A 6 9.39 -14.03 15.02
C GLU A 6 9.79 -13.62 13.59
N ILE A 7 10.27 -14.56 12.77
CA ILE A 7 10.63 -14.30 11.37
C ILE A 7 9.43 -13.77 10.58
N LEU A 8 8.24 -14.37 10.78
CA LEU A 8 7.02 -13.93 10.11
C LEU A 8 6.63 -12.50 10.54
N LEU A 9 6.74 -12.18 11.82
CA LEU A 9 6.45 -10.84 12.33
C LEU A 9 7.41 -9.79 11.75
N GLU A 10 8.71 -10.12 11.65
CA GLU A 10 9.70 -9.24 11.03
C GLU A 10 9.38 -8.97 9.55
N GLN A 11 9.03 -10.02 8.79
CA GLN A 11 8.65 -9.87 7.39
C GLN A 11 7.39 -9.03 7.19
N VAL A 12 6.36 -9.26 8.01
CA VAL A 12 5.13 -8.46 7.97
C VAL A 12 5.42 -7.00 8.31
N THR A 13 6.21 -6.76 9.36
CA THR A 13 6.60 -5.41 9.79
C THR A 13 7.40 -4.69 8.70
N TYR A 14 8.34 -5.39 8.06
CA TYR A 14 9.10 -4.86 6.93
C TYR A 14 8.20 -4.48 5.76
N ALA A 15 7.28 -5.37 5.37
CA ALA A 15 6.35 -5.14 4.27
C ALA A 15 5.44 -3.92 4.52
N GLN A 16 4.93 -3.77 5.75
CA GLN A 16 4.10 -2.63 6.15
C GLN A 16 4.92 -1.32 6.16
N ASN A 17 6.12 -1.34 6.72
CA ASN A 17 7.00 -0.16 6.77
C ASN A 17 7.41 0.32 5.38
N LEU A 18 7.76 -0.61 4.47
CA LEU A 18 8.10 -0.26 3.10
C LEU A 18 6.91 0.36 2.37
N ALA A 19 5.71 -0.20 2.52
CA ALA A 19 4.49 0.39 1.96
C ALA A 19 4.24 1.80 2.49
N GLN A 20 4.36 2.01 3.82
CA GLN A 20 4.20 3.32 4.42
C GLN A 20 5.22 4.34 3.88
N GLN A 21 6.47 3.94 3.69
CA GLN A 21 7.49 4.80 3.08
C GLN A 21 7.13 5.20 1.64
N ILE A 22 6.62 4.25 0.84
CA ILE A 22 6.16 4.54 -0.52
C ILE A 22 5.01 5.55 -0.48
N LEU A 23 4.02 5.35 0.39
CA LEU A 23 2.88 6.25 0.54
C LEU A 23 3.32 7.66 0.94
N SER A 24 4.15 7.81 1.97
CA SER A 24 4.65 9.12 2.40
C SER A 24 5.48 9.82 1.33
N LEU A 25 6.36 9.10 0.60
CA LEU A 25 7.14 9.68 -0.50
C LEU A 25 6.29 10.08 -1.71
N SER A 26 5.14 9.45 -1.89
CA SER A 26 4.15 9.81 -2.91
C SER A 26 3.17 10.91 -2.46
N SER A 27 3.25 11.34 -1.18
CA SER A 27 2.27 12.24 -0.54
C SER A 27 0.84 11.69 -0.57
N LEU A 28 0.72 10.36 -0.46
CA LEU A 28 -0.54 9.60 -0.39
C LEU A 28 -0.65 8.83 0.94
N ASP A 29 -0.04 9.35 2.01
CA ASP A 29 -0.03 8.73 3.34
C ASP A 29 -1.30 8.98 4.16
N GLU A 30 -2.17 9.91 3.76
CA GLU A 30 -3.49 10.12 4.39
C GLU A 30 -4.73 10.26 3.45
N PRO A 31 -5.01 9.28 2.58
CA PRO A 31 -6.36 9.12 2.04
C PRO A 31 -6.89 7.71 2.28
N GLY A 32 -7.81 7.52 3.23
CA GLY A 32 -8.74 6.37 3.29
C GLY A 32 -8.17 4.95 3.18
N VAL A 33 -6.87 4.73 3.39
CA VAL A 33 -6.22 3.41 3.34
C VAL A 33 -6.57 2.64 4.61
N ILE A 34 -7.05 1.40 4.48
CA ILE A 34 -7.30 0.47 5.59
C ILE A 34 -5.99 -0.22 5.99
N TYR A 35 -5.28 -0.76 4.99
CA TYR A 35 -3.94 -1.33 5.15
C TYR A 35 -3.16 -1.20 3.86
N ALA A 36 -1.83 -1.21 3.96
CA ALA A 36 -0.93 -1.33 2.83
C ALA A 36 0.25 -2.24 3.21
N PHE A 37 0.75 -3.00 2.25
CA PHE A 37 1.96 -3.80 2.41
C PHE A 37 2.70 -3.94 1.07
N ALA A 38 4.01 -4.04 1.15
CA ALA A 38 4.89 -4.19 0.00
C ALA A 38 5.56 -5.55 0.04
N THR A 39 5.29 -6.35 -0.98
CA THR A 39 6.00 -7.60 -1.28
C THR A 39 7.21 -7.28 -2.18
N PRO A 40 8.07 -8.25 -2.50
CA PRO A 40 9.22 -8.00 -3.38
C PRO A 40 8.87 -7.41 -4.75
N ASP A 41 7.69 -7.71 -5.30
CA ASP A 41 7.28 -7.31 -6.66
C ASP A 41 6.00 -6.45 -6.69
N THR A 42 5.22 -6.44 -5.62
CA THR A 42 3.87 -5.84 -5.59
C THR A 42 3.67 -4.95 -4.36
N LEU A 43 3.19 -3.73 -4.59
CA LEU A 43 2.59 -2.88 -3.57
C LEU A 43 1.08 -3.11 -3.55
N VAL A 44 0.54 -3.52 -2.40
CA VAL A 44 -0.90 -3.68 -2.20
C VAL A 44 -1.41 -2.53 -1.33
N ILE A 45 -2.44 -1.84 -1.79
CA ILE A 45 -3.10 -0.75 -1.09
C ILE A 45 -4.58 -1.09 -0.98
N ASN A 46 -5.07 -1.20 0.24
CA ASN A 46 -6.47 -1.48 0.48
C ASN A 46 -7.21 -0.20 0.87
N CYS A 47 -8.23 0.15 0.10
CA CYS A 47 -8.98 1.39 0.23
C CYS A 47 -10.33 1.17 0.91
N ARG A 48 -10.74 2.16 1.71
CA ARG A 48 -12.02 2.21 2.42
C ARG A 48 -13.22 2.49 1.50
N ASP A 49 -13.05 3.21 0.41
CA ASP A 49 -14.15 3.62 -0.46
C ASP A 49 -13.67 3.83 -1.91
N ASP A 50 -14.63 3.91 -2.85
CA ASP A 50 -14.34 4.07 -4.27
C ASP A 50 -13.65 5.41 -4.58
N ARG A 51 -13.95 6.46 -3.80
CA ARG A 51 -13.28 7.76 -3.95
C ARG A 51 -11.78 7.62 -3.66
N THR A 52 -11.44 6.90 -2.60
CA THR A 52 -10.04 6.64 -2.23
C THR A 52 -9.37 5.77 -3.29
N ALA A 53 -10.00 4.69 -3.72
CA ALA A 53 -9.45 3.82 -4.77
C ALA A 53 -9.18 4.61 -6.06
N TRP A 54 -10.10 5.48 -6.46
CA TRP A 54 -9.96 6.30 -7.66
C TRP A 54 -8.81 7.32 -7.53
N LEU A 55 -8.62 7.95 -6.37
CA LEU A 55 -7.46 8.82 -6.13
C LEU A 55 -6.15 8.07 -6.35
N PHE A 56 -6.03 6.84 -5.84
CA PHE A 56 -4.83 6.02 -6.04
C PHE A 56 -4.65 5.61 -7.50
N ASP A 57 -5.74 5.32 -8.22
CA ASP A 57 -5.71 5.03 -9.66
C ASP A 57 -5.22 6.24 -10.48
N GLU A 58 -5.68 7.45 -10.17
CA GLU A 58 -5.23 8.67 -10.84
C GLU A 58 -3.76 9.01 -10.53
N GLU A 59 -3.33 8.72 -9.31
CA GLU A 59 -2.02 9.11 -8.78
C GLU A 59 -0.98 7.97 -8.83
N GLN A 60 -1.22 6.90 -9.60
CA GLN A 60 -0.29 5.77 -9.73
C GLN A 60 1.13 6.20 -10.14
N SER A 61 1.25 7.27 -10.94
CA SER A 61 2.55 7.81 -11.33
C SER A 61 3.39 8.27 -10.13
N LYS A 62 2.78 8.85 -9.10
CA LYS A 62 3.46 9.26 -7.86
C LYS A 62 3.96 8.06 -7.06
N LEU A 63 3.18 6.98 -7.02
CA LEU A 63 3.58 5.72 -6.40
C LEU A 63 4.79 5.10 -7.11
N TYR A 64 4.77 5.02 -8.44
CA TYR A 64 5.90 4.51 -9.22
C TYR A 64 7.15 5.37 -9.05
N LEU A 65 7.01 6.70 -8.99
CA LEU A 65 8.13 7.60 -8.70
C LEU A 65 8.70 7.37 -7.29
N ALA A 66 7.86 7.13 -6.29
CA ALA A 66 8.30 6.80 -4.94
C ALA A 66 9.03 5.45 -4.89
N ILE A 67 8.48 4.42 -5.56
CA ILE A 67 9.11 3.10 -5.70
C ILE A 67 10.50 3.23 -6.35
N ALA A 68 10.61 4.02 -7.43
CA ALA A 68 11.88 4.25 -8.11
C ALA A 68 12.91 4.97 -7.21
N LYS A 69 12.47 5.96 -6.41
CA LYS A 69 13.33 6.66 -5.44
C LYS A 69 13.88 5.72 -4.37
N LEU A 70 13.05 4.80 -3.89
CA LEU A 70 13.42 3.79 -2.90
C LEU A 70 14.25 2.64 -3.49
N LYS A 71 14.40 2.57 -4.82
CA LYS A 71 15.14 1.52 -5.55
C LYS A 71 14.65 0.10 -5.24
N CYS A 72 13.36 -0.04 -4.94
CA CYS A 72 12.73 -1.35 -4.73
C CYS A 72 12.38 -2.03 -6.06
N SER A 73 12.28 -3.36 -6.04
CA SER A 73 11.98 -4.21 -7.20
C SER A 73 10.49 -4.30 -7.55
N ILE A 74 9.64 -3.49 -6.92
CA ILE A 74 8.19 -3.50 -7.12
C ILE A 74 7.86 -3.02 -8.54
N GLN A 75 7.06 -3.80 -9.25
CA GLN A 75 6.60 -3.53 -10.61
C GLN A 75 5.08 -3.38 -10.68
N THR A 76 4.38 -3.98 -9.72
CA THR A 76 2.92 -4.03 -9.70
C THR A 76 2.37 -3.21 -8.54
N ILE A 77 1.29 -2.48 -8.81
CA ILE A 77 0.49 -1.80 -7.78
C ILE A 77 -0.90 -2.41 -7.85
N ALA A 78 -1.34 -3.01 -6.75
CA ALA A 78 -2.68 -3.58 -6.60
C ALA A 78 -3.51 -2.68 -5.67
N ILE A 79 -4.55 -2.06 -6.21
CA ILE A 79 -5.48 -1.22 -5.46
C ILE A 79 -6.74 -2.04 -5.18
N GLU A 80 -6.88 -2.45 -3.94
CA GLU A 80 -7.98 -3.30 -3.46
C GLU A 80 -9.07 -2.48 -2.81
N LYS A 81 -10.31 -3.00 -2.87
CA LYS A 81 -11.47 -2.42 -2.21
C LYS A 81 -11.92 -3.37 -1.11
N ALA A 82 -11.83 -2.96 0.17
CA ALA A 82 -12.44 -3.73 1.25
C ALA A 82 -13.47 -2.96 2.09
N GLY A 83 -13.67 -1.66 1.87
CA GLY A 83 -14.69 -0.94 2.61
C GLY A 83 -16.11 -1.05 2.01
N LYS A 84 -17.11 -0.86 2.88
CA LYS A 84 -18.54 -0.85 2.52
C LYS A 84 -18.79 0.15 1.40
N ARG A 85 -19.48 -0.27 0.33
CA ARG A 85 -19.99 0.64 -0.71
C ARG A 85 -20.82 1.75 -0.04
N PHE A 86 -20.39 3.00 -0.17
CA PHE A 86 -21.17 4.14 0.28
C PHE A 86 -22.19 4.45 -0.82
N TYR A 87 -23.41 3.93 -0.69
CA TYR A 87 -24.53 4.39 -1.51
C TYR A 87 -25.08 5.68 -0.87
N CYS A 88 -24.90 6.83 -1.52
CA CYS A 88 -25.71 8.01 -1.27
C CYS A 88 -26.84 8.06 -2.32
N TRP A 89 -28.07 8.25 -1.85
CA TRP A 89 -29.25 8.56 -2.66
C TRP A 89 -29.51 10.06 -2.60
#